data_AF-A0AAT9RAG1-F1
#
_entry.id   AF-A0AAT9RAG1-F1
#
_cell.length_a   1.000
_cell.length_b   1.000
_cell.length_c   1.000
_cell.angle_alpha   90.00
_cell.angle_beta   90.00
_cell.angle_gamma   90.00
#
_symmetry.space_group_name_H-M   'P 1'
#
loop_
_entity.id
_entity.type
_entity.pdbx_description
1 polymer ?
#
loop_
_entity_poly.entity_id
_entity_poly.type
_entity_poly.pdbx_seq_one_letter_code
_entity_poly.pdbx_strand_id
1 'polypeptide(L)'
;MHSTQTRLRHGALTACAAALALLAAGCSQASAGTQADGCRDNGHWSQRERAAWLRTSVQFRGTADGADSSYESASVVVRAQHSGAGRALCRRLAVQVEFWTLTATTTGTDMSSVMRYRLSTDGSRTRAVGFPTGLPTGREGACTRVLVAAYAGAPLDDRELPRTADVATAEDTDVRFGTERIGAYRLLPPDDSAPCDPDRPIPTPSPTGSTVWDINHP
;
A
#
# COMPACT_ATOMS: atom_id res chain seq x y z
N MET A 1 47.86 -72.16 -39.79
CA MET A 1 48.31 -70.93 -39.08
C MET A 1 48.36 -69.84 -40.15
N HIS A 2 47.69 -68.70 -40.10
CA HIS A 2 46.98 -67.98 -39.05
C HIS A 2 45.80 -67.21 -39.65
N SER A 3 44.73 -67.08 -38.85
CA SER A 3 43.70 -66.05 -38.97
C SER A 3 44.30 -64.65 -38.86
N THR A 4 43.75 -63.67 -39.58
CA THR A 4 43.13 -62.46 -38.99
C THR A 4 42.70 -61.47 -40.09
N GLN A 5 41.39 -61.44 -40.37
CA GLN A 5 40.73 -60.25 -40.90
C GLN A 5 39.88 -59.68 -39.78
N THR A 6 40.22 -58.49 -39.28
CA THR A 6 39.25 -57.55 -38.71
C THR A 6 39.98 -56.26 -38.44
N ARG A 7 39.50 -55.14 -39.00
CA ARG A 7 39.07 -53.97 -38.20
C ARG A 7 38.54 -52.86 -39.12
N LEU A 8 37.62 -52.10 -38.52
CA LEU A 8 37.12 -50.76 -38.89
C LEU A 8 35.82 -50.72 -39.69
N ARG A 9 34.70 -50.97 -39.00
CA ARG A 9 33.47 -50.18 -39.15
C ARG A 9 32.70 -50.16 -37.83
N HIS A 10 33.00 -49.22 -36.93
CA HIS A 10 32.10 -48.82 -35.84
C HIS A 10 32.51 -47.41 -35.38
N GLY A 11 31.95 -46.38 -36.01
CA GLY A 11 32.28 -44.99 -35.67
C GLY A 11 31.31 -43.96 -36.26
N ALA A 12 30.03 -44.31 -36.44
CA ALA A 12 29.07 -43.39 -37.04
C ALA A 12 27.65 -43.43 -36.43
N LEU A 13 27.45 -44.05 -35.25
CA LEU A 13 26.12 -44.12 -34.61
C LEU A 13 26.06 -43.49 -33.20
N THR A 14 27.07 -42.73 -32.80
CA THR A 14 27.12 -42.06 -31.49
C THR A 14 27.16 -40.53 -31.59
N ALA A 15 26.70 -39.95 -32.71
CA ALA A 15 26.56 -38.50 -32.85
C ALA A 15 25.09 -38.03 -32.94
N CYS A 16 24.14 -38.87 -33.37
CA CYS A 16 22.74 -38.46 -33.51
C CYS A 16 21.93 -38.49 -32.19
N ALA A 17 22.37 -39.23 -31.16
CA ALA A 17 21.63 -39.29 -29.90
C ALA A 17 21.85 -38.05 -29.01
N ALA A 18 23.04 -37.43 -29.07
CA ALA A 18 23.37 -36.28 -28.23
C ALA A 18 22.66 -34.98 -28.69
N ALA A 19 22.48 -34.80 -30.00
CA ALA A 19 21.80 -33.63 -30.55
C ALA A 19 20.29 -33.59 -30.20
N LEU A 20 19.62 -34.75 -30.18
CA LEU A 20 18.20 -34.86 -29.81
C LEU A 20 17.98 -34.68 -28.29
N ALA A 21 18.91 -35.11 -27.44
CA ALA A 21 18.82 -34.89 -26.00
C ALA A 21 19.00 -33.40 -25.62
N LEU A 22 19.87 -32.67 -26.34
CA LEU A 22 20.08 -31.24 -26.11
C LEU A 22 18.92 -30.37 -26.62
N LEU A 23 18.20 -30.81 -27.67
CA LEU A 23 16.98 -30.15 -28.13
C LEU A 23 15.78 -30.40 -27.19
N ALA A 24 15.65 -31.59 -26.60
CA ALA A 24 14.59 -31.88 -25.63
C ALA A 24 14.81 -31.19 -24.26
N ALA A 25 16.07 -31.07 -23.82
CA ALA A 25 16.42 -30.33 -22.61
C ALA A 25 16.27 -28.80 -22.79
N GLY A 26 16.57 -28.27 -23.99
CA GLY A 26 16.39 -26.86 -24.32
C GLY A 26 14.92 -26.42 -24.42
N CYS A 27 14.04 -27.27 -24.93
CA CYS A 27 12.60 -26.97 -25.04
C CYS A 27 11.84 -27.07 -23.71
N SER A 28 12.37 -27.83 -22.75
CA SER A 28 11.78 -27.94 -21.41
C SER A 28 12.00 -26.66 -20.58
N GLN A 29 13.06 -25.90 -20.88
CA GLN A 29 13.38 -24.65 -20.18
C GLN A 29 12.79 -23.41 -20.88
N ALA A 30 12.55 -23.48 -22.19
CA ALA A 30 11.82 -22.44 -22.93
C ALA A 30 10.31 -22.43 -22.62
N SER A 31 9.76 -23.55 -22.15
CA SER A 31 8.34 -23.64 -21.74
C SER A 31 8.10 -23.17 -20.30
N ALA A 32 9.16 -22.89 -19.52
CA ALA A 32 9.05 -22.15 -18.27
C ALA A 32 8.90 -20.62 -18.50
N GLY A 33 9.07 -20.19 -19.75
CA GLY A 33 8.96 -18.79 -20.19
C GLY A 33 7.64 -18.51 -20.93
N THR A 34 6.50 -18.93 -20.38
CA THR A 34 5.18 -18.42 -20.81
C THR A 34 4.13 -18.66 -19.73
N GLN A 35 4.39 -18.18 -18.50
CA GLN A 35 3.29 -17.95 -17.56
C GLN A 35 2.57 -16.66 -17.97
N ALA A 36 1.80 -16.73 -19.05
CA ALA A 36 0.79 -15.73 -19.36
C ALA A 36 -0.24 -15.69 -18.22
N ASP A 37 -0.49 -14.49 -17.70
CA ASP A 37 -1.72 -14.05 -17.04
C ASP A 37 -2.20 -14.82 -15.79
N GLY A 38 -1.31 -14.98 -14.80
CA GLY A 38 -1.72 -15.35 -13.45
C GLY A 38 -1.88 -14.13 -12.53
N CYS A 39 -2.96 -14.04 -11.74
CA CYS A 39 -3.06 -13.16 -10.58
C CYS A 39 -2.05 -13.56 -9.48
N ARG A 40 -1.61 -12.66 -8.60
CA ARG A 40 -0.64 -12.93 -7.52
C ARG A 40 -1.33 -13.61 -6.37
N ASP A 41 -0.93 -14.85 -6.11
CA ASP A 41 -1.47 -15.60 -4.99
C ASP A 41 -1.14 -14.88 -3.68
N ASN A 42 -2.17 -14.73 -2.87
CA ASN A 42 -2.17 -14.02 -1.61
C ASN A 42 -2.99 -14.74 -0.53
N GLY A 43 -3.34 -16.02 -0.75
CA GLY A 43 -4.13 -16.81 0.20
C GLY A 43 -3.45 -16.96 1.57
N HIS A 44 -2.12 -17.03 1.59
CA HIS A 44 -1.33 -17.28 2.81
C HIS A 44 -0.54 -16.07 3.29
N TRP A 45 -0.76 -14.87 2.71
CA TRP A 45 -0.01 -13.69 3.11
C TRP A 45 -0.22 -13.34 4.57
N SER A 46 0.91 -13.17 5.25
CA SER A 46 1.02 -12.53 6.55
C SER A 46 0.53 -11.08 6.51
N GLN A 47 0.33 -10.52 7.71
CA GLN A 47 0.00 -9.10 7.87
C GLN A 47 1.03 -8.19 7.21
N ARG A 48 2.33 -8.50 7.41
CA ARG A 48 3.46 -7.75 6.84
C ARG A 48 3.48 -7.80 5.31
N GLU A 49 3.18 -8.94 4.70
CA GLU A 49 3.13 -9.05 3.23
C GLU A 49 1.98 -8.24 2.63
N ARG A 50 0.80 -8.26 3.28
CA ARG A 50 -0.34 -7.43 2.87
C ARG A 50 -0.01 -5.94 2.99
N ALA A 51 0.62 -5.54 4.09
CA ALA A 51 1.09 -4.17 4.29
C ALA A 51 2.16 -3.78 3.25
N ALA A 52 3.10 -4.66 2.94
CA ALA A 52 4.11 -4.41 1.91
C ALA A 52 3.50 -4.17 0.53
N TRP A 53 2.49 -4.95 0.16
CA TRP A 53 1.75 -4.72 -1.08
C TRP A 53 1.00 -3.38 -1.09
N LEU A 54 0.37 -3.02 0.04
CA LEU A 54 -0.29 -1.71 0.16
C LEU A 54 0.72 -0.57 0.06
N ARG A 55 1.92 -0.69 0.64
CA ARG A 55 2.96 0.34 0.60
C ARG A 55 3.36 0.73 -0.82
N THR A 56 3.37 -0.22 -1.75
CA THR A 56 3.69 0.05 -3.16
C THR A 56 2.48 0.52 -3.96
N SER A 57 1.28 0.21 -3.48
CA SER A 57 0.02 0.41 -4.20
C SER A 57 -0.72 1.70 -3.81
N VAL A 58 -0.57 2.15 -2.57
CA VAL A 58 -1.24 3.33 -2.02
C VAL A 58 -0.45 4.60 -2.33
N GLN A 59 -1.17 5.66 -2.71
CA GLN A 59 -0.64 7.01 -2.83
C GLN A 59 -1.59 8.01 -2.17
N PHE A 60 -1.01 9.05 -1.55
CA PHE A 60 -1.75 10.21 -1.08
C PHE A 60 -1.63 11.33 -2.11
N ARG A 61 -2.76 11.81 -2.64
CA ARG A 61 -2.83 12.93 -3.60
C ARG A 61 -3.39 14.17 -2.93
N GLY A 62 -2.96 15.35 -3.36
CA GLY A 62 -3.44 16.63 -2.82
C GLY A 62 -3.05 16.90 -1.36
N THR A 63 -1.95 16.32 -0.90
CA THR A 63 -1.50 16.37 0.52
C THR A 63 -0.02 16.72 0.66
N ALA A 64 0.59 17.27 -0.38
CA ALA A 64 1.98 17.74 -0.33
C ALA A 64 2.04 19.18 0.22
N ASP A 65 3.21 19.61 0.66
CA ASP A 65 3.45 20.99 1.08
C ASP A 65 3.08 21.96 -0.05
N GLY A 66 2.22 22.93 0.25
CA GLY A 66 1.68 23.88 -0.74
C GLY A 66 0.48 23.37 -1.55
N ALA A 67 -0.06 22.19 -1.24
CA ALA A 67 -1.38 21.79 -1.73
C ALA A 67 -2.49 22.71 -1.16
N ASP A 68 -3.68 22.68 -1.77
CA ASP A 68 -4.82 23.39 -1.20
C ASP A 68 -5.09 22.89 0.22
N SER A 69 -4.92 23.81 1.16
CA SER A 69 -5.30 23.78 2.56
C SER A 69 -6.63 23.10 2.88
N SER A 70 -7.61 23.17 1.98
CA SER A 70 -8.95 22.64 2.22
C SER A 70 -9.02 21.10 2.22
N TYR A 71 -7.99 20.44 1.66
CA TYR A 71 -7.98 19.00 1.35
C TYR A 71 -9.18 18.50 0.51
N GLU A 72 -9.99 19.39 -0.07
CA GLU A 72 -11.20 19.00 -0.81
C GLU A 72 -10.87 18.16 -2.06
N SER A 73 -9.70 18.39 -2.65
CA SER A 73 -9.17 17.59 -3.78
C SER A 73 -8.28 16.43 -3.33
N ALA A 74 -8.05 16.27 -2.03
CA ALA A 74 -7.16 15.24 -1.50
C ALA A 74 -7.81 13.86 -1.53
N SER A 75 -6.99 12.84 -1.78
CA SER A 75 -7.48 11.45 -1.83
C SER A 75 -6.41 10.42 -1.47
N VAL A 76 -6.88 9.29 -0.96
CA VAL A 76 -6.10 8.06 -0.85
C VAL A 76 -6.41 7.19 -2.05
N VAL A 77 -5.39 6.91 -2.87
CA VAL A 77 -5.52 6.14 -4.11
C VAL A 77 -4.83 4.79 -3.97
N VAL A 78 -5.58 3.71 -4.10
CA VAL A 78 -5.05 2.36 -4.30
C VAL A 78 -4.93 2.13 -5.80
N ARG A 79 -3.71 2.21 -6.34
CA ARG A 79 -3.45 2.12 -7.78
C ARG A 79 -3.67 0.70 -8.31
N ALA A 80 -4.11 0.62 -9.56
CA ALA A 80 -4.02 -0.61 -10.33
C ALA A 80 -2.57 -1.09 -10.47
N GLN A 81 -2.41 -2.40 -10.47
CA GLN A 81 -1.17 -3.15 -10.37
C GLN A 81 -1.13 -4.12 -11.57
N HIS A 82 -0.27 -3.83 -12.55
CA HIS A 82 -0.29 -4.50 -13.85
C HIS A 82 0.89 -5.48 -14.10
N SER A 83 1.95 -5.47 -13.28
CA SER A 83 3.12 -6.32 -13.55
C SER A 83 4.01 -6.62 -12.34
N GLY A 84 4.72 -7.76 -12.40
CA GLY A 84 5.73 -8.16 -11.42
C GLY A 84 5.18 -8.33 -10.00
N ALA A 85 5.89 -7.79 -9.01
CA ALA A 85 5.42 -7.74 -7.62
C ALA A 85 4.13 -6.91 -7.47
N GLY A 86 3.89 -5.99 -8.40
CA GLY A 86 2.68 -5.20 -8.50
C GLY A 86 1.73 -5.73 -9.56
N ARG A 87 1.46 -7.05 -9.62
CA ARG A 87 0.33 -7.59 -10.41
C ARG A 87 -0.92 -7.70 -9.53
N ALA A 88 -2.09 -7.74 -10.15
CA ALA A 88 -3.35 -7.94 -9.45
C ALA A 88 -3.35 -9.25 -8.63
N LEU A 89 -3.97 -9.24 -7.46
CA LEU A 89 -4.06 -10.34 -6.50
C LEU A 89 -5.11 -11.37 -6.91
N CYS A 90 -4.91 -12.64 -6.54
CA CYS A 90 -5.91 -13.68 -6.81
C CYS A 90 -7.15 -13.56 -5.91
N ARG A 91 -6.96 -13.06 -4.70
CA ARG A 91 -8.03 -12.81 -3.74
C ARG A 91 -8.04 -11.34 -3.40
N ARG A 92 -9.23 -10.74 -3.35
CA ARG A 92 -9.37 -9.33 -2.94
C ARG A 92 -8.89 -9.15 -1.51
N LEU A 93 -8.11 -8.11 -1.30
CA LEU A 93 -7.67 -7.64 -0.01
C LEU A 93 -8.73 -6.69 0.55
N ALA A 94 -9.13 -6.90 1.80
CA ALA A 94 -9.88 -5.90 2.56
C ALA A 94 -8.91 -4.81 3.03
N VAL A 95 -9.18 -3.56 2.65
CA VAL A 95 -8.36 -2.40 2.99
C VAL A 95 -9.23 -1.42 3.75
N GLN A 96 -8.75 -0.95 4.89
CA GLN A 96 -9.34 0.16 5.61
C GLN A 96 -8.56 1.42 5.23
N VAL A 97 -9.29 2.50 4.97
CA VAL A 97 -8.73 3.85 4.92
C VAL A 97 -9.39 4.62 6.05
N GLU A 98 -8.60 5.07 7.01
CA GLU A 98 -9.13 5.71 8.21
C GLU A 98 -8.43 7.04 8.47
N PHE A 99 -9.24 7.98 8.95
CA PHE A 99 -8.86 9.34 9.27
C PHE A 99 -9.05 9.54 10.78
N TRP A 100 -8.06 10.17 11.41
CA TRP A 100 -8.11 10.57 12.82
C TRP A 100 -7.74 12.04 12.94
N THR A 101 -8.36 12.73 13.90
CA THR A 101 -7.82 13.97 14.43
C THR A 101 -6.87 13.63 15.58
N LEU A 102 -5.74 14.31 15.61
CA LEU A 102 -4.77 14.27 16.69
C LEU A 102 -4.70 15.67 17.26
N THR A 103 -5.08 15.83 18.52
CA THR A 103 -5.17 17.12 19.19
C THR A 103 -4.16 17.14 20.34
N ALA A 104 -3.20 18.05 20.29
CA ALA A 104 -2.32 18.27 21.44
C ALA A 104 -3.12 18.90 22.58
N THR A 105 -2.87 18.40 23.78
CA THR A 105 -3.42 18.84 25.05
C THR A 105 -2.27 19.10 26.01
N THR A 106 -2.55 19.72 27.15
CA THR A 106 -1.54 19.93 28.21
C THR A 106 -0.96 18.63 28.78
N THR A 107 -1.65 17.50 28.61
CA THR A 107 -1.24 16.18 29.14
C THR A 107 -0.77 15.19 28.09
N GLY A 108 -0.77 15.56 26.81
CA GLY A 108 -0.37 14.67 25.71
C GLY A 108 -1.20 14.87 24.45
N THR A 109 -1.45 13.80 23.70
CA THR A 109 -2.22 13.84 22.46
C THR A 109 -3.53 13.06 22.64
N ASP A 110 -4.64 13.74 22.40
CA ASP A 110 -5.94 13.10 22.24
C ASP A 110 -6.15 12.73 20.77
N MET A 111 -6.56 11.48 20.53
CA MET A 111 -6.84 11.00 19.17
C MET A 111 -8.30 10.58 19.05
N SER A 112 -8.98 11.06 18.02
CA SER A 112 -10.37 10.73 17.75
C SER A 112 -10.54 10.20 16.33
N SER A 113 -11.25 9.08 16.18
CA SER A 113 -11.61 8.57 14.85
C SER A 113 -12.63 9.50 14.21
N VAL A 114 -12.34 9.86 12.96
CA VAL A 114 -13.14 10.81 12.20
C VAL A 114 -14.05 10.08 11.24
N MET A 115 -13.45 9.22 10.42
CA MET A 115 -14.13 8.52 9.34
C MET A 115 -13.31 7.31 8.94
N ARG A 116 -13.99 6.22 8.60
CA ARG A 116 -13.38 4.99 8.12
C ARG A 116 -14.10 4.48 6.87
N TYR A 117 -13.33 4.19 5.84
CA TYR A 117 -13.79 3.57 4.60
C TYR A 117 -13.25 2.15 4.51
N ARG A 118 -14.13 1.22 4.12
CA ARG A 118 -13.75 -0.15 3.81
C ARG A 118 -13.75 -0.34 2.29
N LEU A 119 -12.59 -0.70 1.76
CA LEU A 119 -12.40 -1.06 0.37
C LEU A 119 -12.16 -2.57 0.23
N SER A 120 -12.54 -3.12 -0.92
CA SER A 120 -12.17 -4.45 -1.35
C SER A 120 -11.50 -4.35 -2.71
N THR A 121 -10.22 -4.72 -2.79
CA THR A 121 -9.41 -4.54 -4.00
C THR A 121 -8.48 -5.72 -4.22
N ASP A 122 -8.39 -6.16 -5.47
CA ASP A 122 -7.35 -7.07 -5.95
C ASP A 122 -6.24 -6.30 -6.69
N GLY A 123 -6.31 -4.96 -6.76
CA GLY A 123 -5.37 -4.16 -7.54
C GLY A 123 -5.53 -4.27 -9.05
N SER A 124 -6.58 -4.91 -9.59
CA SER A 124 -6.86 -4.90 -11.03
C SER A 124 -7.36 -3.54 -11.54
N ARG A 125 -7.92 -2.71 -10.65
CA ARG A 125 -8.45 -1.39 -10.95
C ARG A 125 -8.02 -0.39 -9.88
N THR A 126 -7.84 0.85 -10.29
CA THR A 126 -7.58 1.95 -9.35
C THR A 126 -8.84 2.23 -8.53
N ARG A 127 -8.67 2.44 -7.23
CA ARG A 127 -9.71 2.88 -6.29
C ARG A 127 -9.24 4.14 -5.59
N ALA A 128 -10.13 5.10 -5.41
CA ALA A 128 -9.83 6.34 -4.69
C ALA A 128 -10.87 6.57 -3.58
N VAL A 129 -10.40 7.11 -2.46
CA VAL A 129 -11.24 7.61 -1.37
C VAL A 129 -10.90 9.07 -1.19
N GLY A 130 -11.89 9.94 -1.39
CA GLY A 130 -11.74 11.37 -1.11
C GLY A 130 -11.63 11.60 0.39
N PHE A 131 -10.90 12.65 0.77
CA PHE A 131 -10.82 13.06 2.15
C PHE A 131 -12.20 13.55 2.63
N PRO A 132 -12.60 13.30 3.89
CA PRO A 132 -13.81 13.88 4.45
C PRO A 132 -13.82 15.40 4.33
N THR A 133 -14.98 15.99 4.00
CA THR A 133 -15.11 17.45 3.97
C THR A 133 -15.08 18.01 5.38
N GLY A 134 -14.46 19.17 5.59
CA GLY A 134 -14.39 19.80 6.92
C GLY A 134 -13.43 19.13 7.89
N LEU A 135 -12.43 18.39 7.39
CA LEU A 135 -11.28 18.02 8.21
C LEU A 135 -10.61 19.29 8.77
N PRO A 136 -10.14 19.28 10.03
CA PRO A 136 -9.39 20.41 10.56
C PRO A 136 -8.10 20.55 9.75
N THR A 137 -7.86 21.76 9.27
CA THR A 137 -6.69 22.06 8.44
C THR A 137 -5.54 22.65 9.25
N GLY A 138 -5.71 22.76 10.58
CA GLY A 138 -4.74 23.42 11.47
C GLY A 138 -4.78 24.95 11.40
N ARG A 139 -5.75 25.53 10.70
CA ARG A 139 -6.07 26.97 10.78
C ARG A 139 -6.56 27.31 12.19
N GLU A 140 -6.27 28.54 12.63
CA GLU A 140 -6.73 29.15 13.89
C GLU A 140 -5.89 28.87 15.16
N GLY A 141 -4.64 28.41 15.03
CA GLY A 141 -3.75 28.17 16.18
C GLY A 141 -4.14 26.96 17.04
N ALA A 142 -5.11 26.17 16.58
CA ALA A 142 -5.53 24.92 17.20
C ALA A 142 -4.46 23.84 16.99
N CYS A 143 -4.06 23.15 18.06
CA CYS A 143 -3.07 22.06 18.02
C CYS A 143 -3.63 20.75 17.44
N THR A 144 -4.47 20.82 16.40
CA THR A 144 -5.10 19.65 15.80
C THR A 144 -4.53 19.37 14.42
N ARG A 145 -4.13 18.13 14.19
CA ARG A 145 -3.67 17.61 12.90
C ARG A 145 -4.48 16.40 12.50
N VAL A 146 -4.37 16.04 11.23
CA VAL A 146 -5.05 14.88 10.67
C VAL A 146 -4.03 13.80 10.34
N LEU A 147 -4.28 12.59 10.83
CA LEU A 147 -3.59 11.40 10.37
C LEU A 147 -4.54 10.60 9.49
N VAL A 148 -4.05 10.18 8.33
CA VAL A 148 -4.74 9.21 7.48
C VAL A 148 -3.88 7.97 7.32
N ALA A 149 -4.47 6.78 7.41
CA ALA A 149 -3.77 5.52 7.16
C ALA A 149 -4.58 4.56 6.30
N ALA A 150 -3.86 3.80 5.47
CA ALA A 150 -4.37 2.67 4.68
C ALA A 150 -3.74 1.37 5.19
N TYR A 151 -4.59 0.44 5.64
CA TYR A 151 -4.13 -0.80 6.27
C TYR A 151 -5.01 -2.00 5.90
N ALA A 152 -4.45 -3.21 5.98
CA ALA A 152 -5.14 -4.43 5.57
C ALA A 152 -5.94 -5.04 6.73
N GLY A 153 -7.15 -5.52 6.46
CA GLY A 153 -7.94 -6.36 7.37
C GLY A 153 -9.08 -5.66 8.11
N ALA A 154 -9.32 -6.08 9.35
CA ALA A 154 -10.31 -5.49 10.26
C ALA A 154 -9.88 -4.10 10.75
N PRO A 155 -10.78 -3.28 11.34
CA PRO A 155 -10.40 -2.11 12.13
C PRO A 155 -9.21 -2.33 13.08
N LEU A 156 -8.43 -1.27 13.32
CA LEU A 156 -7.41 -1.28 14.37
C LEU A 156 -8.08 -1.27 15.75
N ASP A 157 -7.53 -2.03 16.68
CA ASP A 157 -7.83 -1.90 18.11
C ASP A 157 -6.93 -0.87 18.79
N ASP A 158 -7.24 -0.52 20.04
CA ASP A 158 -6.52 0.50 20.82
C ASP A 158 -5.02 0.23 20.97
N ARG A 159 -4.58 -1.03 20.92
CA ARG A 159 -3.17 -1.40 21.01
C ARG A 159 -2.45 -1.24 19.68
N GLU A 160 -3.18 -1.36 18.58
CA GLU A 160 -2.67 -1.17 17.22
C GLU A 160 -2.62 0.31 16.80
N LEU A 161 -3.41 1.17 17.46
CA LEU A 161 -3.47 2.61 17.19
C LEU A 161 -2.08 3.30 17.32
N PRO A 162 -1.86 4.39 16.57
CA PRO A 162 -0.61 5.10 16.59
C PRO A 162 -0.40 5.81 17.92
N ARG A 163 0.86 5.87 18.35
CA ARG A 163 1.33 6.72 19.44
C ARG A 163 2.17 7.84 18.84
N THR A 164 1.87 9.07 19.23
CA THR A 164 2.63 10.26 18.85
C THR A 164 2.92 11.06 20.13
N ALA A 165 4.18 11.47 20.32
CA ALA A 165 4.61 12.15 21.54
C ALA A 165 4.22 13.64 21.54
N ASP A 166 4.51 14.35 20.44
CA ASP A 166 4.19 15.76 20.28
C ASP A 166 3.65 16.03 18.88
N VAL A 167 2.33 16.14 18.76
CA VAL A 167 1.66 16.37 17.47
C VAL A 167 1.97 17.74 16.87
N ALA A 168 2.28 18.73 17.71
CA ALA A 168 2.55 20.09 17.24
C ALA A 168 3.79 20.13 16.34
N THR A 169 4.80 19.30 16.65
CA THR A 169 6.07 19.25 15.92
C THR A 169 6.30 17.95 15.15
N ALA A 170 5.46 16.93 15.33
CA ALA A 170 5.65 15.61 14.73
C ALA A 170 5.73 15.65 13.20
N GLU A 171 6.61 14.84 12.65
CA GLU A 171 6.62 14.51 11.23
C GLU A 171 5.95 13.13 10.99
N ASP A 172 5.76 12.77 9.73
CA ASP A 172 5.32 11.42 9.34
C ASP A 172 6.20 10.34 9.99
N THR A 173 7.50 10.59 10.16
CA THR A 173 8.48 9.64 10.72
C THR A 173 8.30 9.38 12.22
N ASP A 174 7.58 10.25 12.93
CA ASP A 174 7.35 10.16 14.37
C ASP A 174 6.11 9.32 14.72
N VAL A 175 5.23 9.06 13.74
CA VAL A 175 4.03 8.25 13.96
C VAL A 175 4.39 6.76 14.06
N ARG A 176 4.09 6.14 15.21
CA ARG A 176 4.38 4.71 15.45
C ARG A 176 3.11 3.94 15.76
N PHE A 177 2.72 3.05 14.85
CA PHE A 177 1.62 2.12 15.06
C PHE A 177 2.06 0.88 15.82
N GLY A 178 1.18 0.33 16.67
CA GLY A 178 1.41 -0.93 17.38
C GLY A 178 1.20 -2.19 16.54
N THR A 179 1.16 -2.07 15.21
CA THR A 179 0.83 -3.15 14.28
C THR A 179 1.65 -3.10 13.00
N GLU A 180 1.87 -4.25 12.37
CA GLU A 180 2.58 -4.36 11.09
C GLU A 180 1.66 -4.28 9.87
N ARG A 181 0.35 -4.10 10.10
CA ARG A 181 -0.68 -4.13 9.05
C ARG A 181 -0.79 -2.82 8.27
N ILE A 182 -0.07 -1.78 8.69
CA ILE A 182 -0.07 -0.46 8.06
C ILE A 182 0.72 -0.50 6.75
N GLY A 183 0.00 -0.29 5.65
CA GLY A 183 0.62 -0.21 4.34
C GLY A 183 1.23 1.15 4.08
N ALA A 184 0.45 2.20 4.30
CA ALA A 184 0.85 3.59 4.11
C ALA A 184 0.06 4.48 5.08
N TYR A 185 0.65 5.58 5.49
CA TYR A 185 -0.01 6.61 6.29
C TYR A 185 0.60 7.97 5.97
N ARG A 186 -0.09 9.04 6.37
CA ARG A 186 0.37 10.41 6.28
C ARG A 186 -0.26 11.24 7.39
N LEU A 187 0.59 11.94 8.14
CA LEU A 187 0.25 13.02 9.04
C LEU A 187 0.26 14.32 8.22
N LEU A 188 -0.90 14.93 8.04
CA LEU A 188 -1.02 16.14 7.23
C LEU A 188 -0.28 17.30 7.91
N PRO A 189 0.45 18.12 7.13
CA PRO A 189 1.10 19.32 7.68
C PRO A 189 0.03 20.29 8.19
N PRO A 190 0.31 21.07 9.24
CA PRO A 190 -0.55 22.18 9.61
C PRO A 190 -0.54 23.24 8.48
N ASP A 191 -1.69 23.87 8.23
CA ASP A 191 -1.79 24.96 7.26
C ASP A 191 -1.10 26.25 7.72
N ASP A 192 -1.06 26.49 9.03
CA ASP A 192 -0.56 27.73 9.61
C ASP A 192 0.84 27.55 10.21
N SER A 193 1.63 28.62 10.11
CA SER A 193 2.93 28.76 10.80
C SER A 193 2.78 29.35 12.20
N ALA A 194 1.56 29.76 12.58
CA ALA A 194 1.25 30.19 13.92
C ALA A 194 1.60 29.09 14.94
N PRO A 195 2.28 29.44 16.05
CA PRO A 195 2.55 28.49 17.12
C PRO A 195 1.24 27.87 17.65
N CYS A 196 1.23 26.56 17.83
CA CYS A 196 0.12 25.86 18.44
C CYS A 196 -0.04 26.30 19.91
N ASP A 197 -1.29 26.62 20.29
CA ASP A 197 -1.68 26.97 21.66
C ASP A 197 -2.58 25.85 22.22
N PRO A 198 -2.07 24.97 23.11
CA PRO A 198 -2.84 23.83 23.61
C PRO A 198 -3.96 24.22 24.58
N ASP A 199 -3.99 25.45 25.08
CA ASP A 199 -5.04 25.96 25.96
C ASP A 199 -6.21 26.59 25.18
N ARG A 200 -6.07 26.74 23.86
CA ARG A 200 -7.11 27.28 22.98
C ARG A 200 -8.29 26.30 22.85
N PRO A 201 -9.55 26.74 23.05
CA PRO A 201 -10.71 25.93 22.77
C PRO A 201 -10.75 25.53 21.30
N ILE A 202 -10.82 24.22 21.05
CA ILE A 202 -10.89 23.67 19.71
C ILE A 202 -12.38 23.45 19.39
N PRO A 203 -12.95 24.15 18.39
CA PRO A 203 -14.25 23.76 17.89
C PRO A 203 -14.15 22.31 17.40
N THR A 204 -15.13 21.47 17.69
CA THR A 204 -15.16 20.11 17.17
C THR A 204 -15.73 20.14 15.76
N PRO A 205 -14.92 20.17 14.67
CA PRO A 205 -15.48 19.93 13.37
C PRO A 205 -15.94 18.48 13.33
N SER A 206 -17.21 18.26 13.01
CA SER A 206 -17.69 16.95 12.58
C SER A 206 -17.65 16.96 11.06
N PRO A 207 -16.65 16.33 10.42
CA PRO A 207 -16.60 16.32 8.97
C PRO A 207 -17.79 15.54 8.43
N THR A 208 -18.53 16.19 7.54
CA THR A 208 -19.63 15.58 6.80
C THR A 208 -19.07 14.76 5.63
N GLY A 209 -19.80 13.71 5.26
CA GLY A 209 -19.34 12.56 4.46
C GLY A 209 -18.41 12.86 3.28
N SER A 210 -17.56 11.89 2.94
CA SER A 210 -16.88 11.88 1.65
C SER A 210 -17.62 10.98 0.65
N THR A 211 -17.56 11.38 -0.60
CA THR A 211 -17.91 10.54 -1.74
C THR A 211 -16.85 9.45 -1.90
N VAL A 212 -17.26 8.19 -1.80
CA VAL A 212 -16.47 7.07 -2.35
C VAL A 212 -16.44 7.27 -3.86
N TRP A 213 -15.33 7.75 -4.40
CA TRP A 213 -15.18 8.01 -5.83
C TRP A 213 -14.91 6.70 -6.57
N ASP A 214 -15.91 6.22 -7.34
CA ASP A 214 -15.76 5.05 -8.21
C ASP A 214 -15.34 5.47 -9.64
N ILE A 215 -14.21 4.90 -10.09
CA ILE A 215 -13.64 4.72 -11.45
C ILE A 215 -13.54 5.91 -12.44
N ASN A 216 -14.31 6.99 -12.35
CA ASN A 216 -14.38 8.01 -13.43
C ASN A 216 -14.08 9.47 -13.03
N HIS A 217 -13.42 9.73 -11.90
CA HIS A 217 -13.02 11.10 -11.60
C HIS A 217 -11.71 11.44 -12.35
N PRO A 218 -11.68 12.52 -13.16
CA PRO A 218 -10.48 12.94 -13.89
C PRO A 218 -9.29 13.21 -12.96
#